data_AF-A0A7C2QMI3-F1
#
_entry.id   AF-A0A7C2QMI3-F1
#
_cell.length_a   1.000
_cell.length_b   1.000
_cell.length_c   1.000
_cell.angle_alpha   90.00
_cell.angle_beta   90.00
_cell.angle_gamma   90.00
#
_symmetry.space_group_name_H-M   'P 1'
#
loop_
_entity.id
_entity.type
_entity.pdbx_description
1 polymer ?
#
loop_
_entity_poly.entity_id
_entity_poly.type
_entity_poly.pdbx_seq_one_letter_code
_entity_poly.pdbx_strand_id
1 'polypeptide(L)'
;MRATGFGEAQPAELLGEAVSRDILLAEVWAWARRIGVEDRLREIHLRPMKRKWASISTRGRLTLNIDLCTQPAEFRRKAIVHELVHLKLGNGRHTKLFSALVRAYLAKFTAEEP
;
A
#
# COMPACT_ATOMS: atom_id res chain seq x y z
N MET A 1 37.53 -31.80 7.43
CA MET A 1 36.82 -31.35 6.21
C MET A 1 35.33 -31.58 6.41
N ARG A 2 34.55 -30.51 6.63
CA ARG A 2 33.08 -30.55 6.62
C ARG A 2 32.63 -29.56 5.55
N ALA A 3 31.95 -30.09 4.54
CA ALA A 3 31.15 -29.29 3.63
C ALA A 3 29.91 -28.82 4.39
N THR A 4 29.72 -27.52 4.51
CA THR A 4 28.43 -26.92 4.82
C THR A 4 28.14 -26.00 3.65
N GLY A 5 27.27 -26.49 2.75
CA GLY A 5 26.81 -25.75 1.60
C GLY A 5 26.20 -24.42 2.04
N PHE A 6 26.62 -23.35 1.37
CA PHE A 6 25.82 -22.15 1.29
C PHE A 6 24.54 -22.56 0.58
N GLY A 7 23.43 -22.61 1.32
CA GLY A 7 22.12 -22.80 0.73
C GLY A 7 21.91 -21.72 -0.31
N GLU A 8 21.91 -22.13 -1.57
CA GLU A 8 21.45 -21.30 -2.68
C GLU A 8 20.04 -20.85 -2.33
N ALA A 9 19.85 -19.53 -2.25
CA ALA A 9 18.51 -18.95 -2.14
C ALA A 9 17.65 -19.53 -3.27
N GLN A 10 16.46 -20.01 -2.92
CA GLN A 10 15.58 -20.67 -3.89
C GLN A 10 15.12 -19.65 -4.94
N PRO A 11 15.07 -20.00 -6.25
CA PRO A 11 14.72 -19.08 -7.33
C PRO A 11 13.34 -18.41 -7.21
N ALA A 12 12.46 -18.92 -6.35
CA ALA A 12 11.15 -18.34 -6.05
C ALA A 12 11.23 -17.03 -5.23
N GLU A 13 12.34 -16.74 -4.55
CA GLU A 13 12.54 -15.49 -3.82
C GLU A 13 12.92 -14.30 -4.73
N LEU A 14 13.25 -14.56 -6.00
CA LEU A 14 13.79 -13.56 -6.94
C LEU A 14 12.83 -13.11 -8.04
N LEU A 15 11.57 -13.58 -8.02
CA LEU A 15 10.49 -13.03 -8.83
C LEU A 15 9.51 -12.30 -7.90
N GLY A 16 9.89 -11.09 -7.50
CA GLY A 16 8.91 -10.10 -7.04
C GLY A 16 8.01 -9.75 -8.23
N GLU A 17 6.98 -10.57 -8.47
CA GLU A 17 6.09 -10.44 -9.60
C GLU A 17 5.40 -9.07 -9.52
N ALA A 18 5.78 -8.20 -10.44
CA ALA A 18 5.11 -6.93 -10.60
C ALA A 18 3.61 -7.19 -10.73
N VAL A 19 2.79 -6.53 -9.92
CA VAL A 19 1.35 -6.68 -10.00
C VAL A 19 0.80 -5.89 -11.17
N SER A 20 -0.28 -6.39 -11.78
CA SER A 20 -1.00 -5.62 -12.79
C SER A 20 -1.62 -4.36 -12.16
N ARG A 21 -1.94 -3.38 -13.02
CA ARG A 21 -2.70 -2.20 -12.62
C ARG A 21 -4.00 -2.58 -11.90
N ASP A 22 -4.70 -3.58 -12.39
CA ASP A 22 -6.01 -3.97 -11.85
C ASP A 22 -5.89 -4.60 -10.46
N ILE A 23 -4.82 -5.36 -10.21
CA ILE A 23 -4.51 -5.86 -8.86
C ILE A 23 -4.24 -4.70 -7.91
N LEU A 24 -3.43 -3.72 -8.31
CA LEU A 24 -3.16 -2.55 -7.47
C LEU A 24 -4.44 -1.73 -7.19
N LEU A 25 -5.33 -1.59 -8.18
CA LEU A 25 -6.63 -0.96 -7.98
C LEU A 25 -7.54 -1.77 -7.05
N ALA A 26 -7.53 -3.09 -7.16
CA ALA A 26 -8.28 -3.97 -6.26
C ALA A 26 -7.78 -3.84 -4.81
N GLU A 27 -6.46 -3.75 -4.60
CA GLU A 27 -5.86 -3.48 -3.28
C GLU A 27 -6.37 -2.15 -2.70
N VAL A 28 -6.39 -1.08 -3.50
CA VAL A 28 -6.91 0.23 -3.06
C VAL A 28 -8.36 0.12 -2.60
N TRP A 29 -9.23 -0.50 -3.40
CA TRP A 29 -10.64 -0.62 -3.06
C TRP A 29 -10.88 -1.53 -1.85
N ALA A 30 -10.12 -2.61 -1.70
CA ALA A 30 -10.18 -3.46 -0.53
C ALA A 30 -9.82 -2.67 0.74
N TRP A 31 -8.77 -1.85 0.69
CA TRP A 31 -8.39 -1.00 1.81
C TRP A 31 -9.36 0.14 2.07
N ALA A 32 -9.91 0.76 1.02
CA ALA A 32 -10.92 1.80 1.18
C ALA A 32 -12.13 1.30 1.98
N ARG A 33 -12.62 0.09 1.65
CA ARG A 33 -13.70 -0.59 2.40
C ARG A 33 -13.31 -0.93 3.83
N ARG A 34 -12.12 -1.49 4.05
CA ARG A 34 -11.62 -1.81 5.41
C ARG A 34 -11.49 -0.57 6.30
N ILE A 35 -11.14 0.57 5.69
CA ILE A 35 -10.97 1.84 6.38
C ILE A 35 -12.32 2.59 6.52
N GLY A 36 -13.31 2.29 5.69
CA GLY A 36 -14.61 2.95 5.65
C GLY A 36 -14.53 4.33 5.00
N VAL A 37 -13.92 4.41 3.82
CA VAL A 37 -13.78 5.65 3.01
C VAL A 37 -14.07 5.43 1.53
N GLU A 38 -14.60 4.27 1.15
CA GLU A 38 -14.93 3.90 -0.22
C GLU A 38 -15.93 4.85 -0.88
N ASP A 39 -16.88 5.38 -0.10
CA ASP A 39 -17.87 6.37 -0.54
C ASP A 39 -17.25 7.74 -0.85
N ARG A 40 -16.05 8.00 -0.33
CA ARG A 40 -15.30 9.25 -0.48
C ARG A 40 -14.18 9.15 -1.51
N LEU A 41 -13.79 7.94 -1.92
CA LEU A 41 -12.82 7.72 -2.98
C LEU A 41 -13.51 7.89 -4.34
N ARG A 42 -13.12 8.92 -5.10
CA ARG A 42 -13.81 9.31 -6.34
C ARG A 42 -13.07 8.87 -7.59
N GLU A 43 -11.74 8.99 -7.58
CA GLU A 43 -10.89 8.75 -8.74
C GLU A 43 -9.59 8.11 -8.28
N ILE A 44 -9.08 7.16 -9.08
CA ILE A 44 -7.76 6.54 -8.86
C ILE A 44 -6.94 6.68 -10.14
N HIS A 45 -5.85 7.43 -10.07
CA HIS A 45 -4.90 7.64 -11.16
C HIS A 45 -3.63 6.84 -10.90
N LEU A 46 -3.11 6.19 -11.94
CA LEU A 46 -1.82 5.52 -11.91
C LEU A 46 -0.92 6.17 -12.95
N ARG A 47 0.19 6.79 -12.52
CA ARG A 47 1.09 7.54 -13.42
C ARG A 47 2.50 7.64 -12.82
N PRO A 48 3.55 7.88 -13.62
CA PRO A 48 4.89 8.17 -13.08
C PRO A 48 4.89 9.38 -12.14
N MET A 49 5.54 9.26 -10.99
CA MET A 49 5.70 10.35 -10.01
C MET A 49 7.16 10.49 -9.57
N LYS A 50 7.72 11.70 -9.68
CA LYS A 50 9.15 11.94 -9.40
C LYS A 50 9.52 12.01 -7.92
N ARG A 51 8.57 12.37 -7.04
CA ARG A 51 8.86 12.74 -5.64
C ARG A 51 8.10 11.94 -4.59
N LYS A 52 7.02 11.27 -4.98
CA LYS A 52 6.10 10.60 -4.06
C LYS A 52 5.63 9.29 -4.65
N TRP A 53 5.39 8.32 -3.79
CA TRP A 53 4.78 7.04 -4.17
C TRP A 53 3.26 7.16 -4.35
N ALA A 54 2.62 8.05 -3.61
CA ALA A 54 1.20 8.27 -3.70
C ALA A 54 0.84 9.69 -3.21
N SER A 55 -0.39 10.11 -3.48
CA SER A 55 -1.00 11.29 -2.90
C SER A 55 -2.51 11.22 -3.03
N ILE A 56 -3.25 11.70 -2.04
CA ILE A 56 -4.70 11.89 -2.13
C ILE A 56 -5.10 13.35 -1.92
N SER A 57 -6.17 13.78 -2.59
CA SER A 57 -6.80 15.07 -2.33
C SER A 57 -7.95 14.94 -1.32
N THR A 58 -8.34 16.05 -0.68
CA THR A 58 -9.54 16.12 0.18
C THR A 58 -10.82 15.70 -0.55
N ARG A 59 -10.87 15.86 -1.88
CA ARG A 59 -12.00 15.51 -2.75
C ARG A 59 -12.01 14.03 -3.18
N GLY A 60 -11.06 13.23 -2.72
CA GLY A 60 -11.05 11.80 -3.02
C GLY A 60 -10.38 11.38 -4.33
N ARG A 61 -9.59 12.26 -4.96
CA ARG A 61 -8.70 11.86 -6.06
C ARG A 61 -7.41 11.29 -5.50
N LEU A 62 -7.23 9.98 -5.62
CA LEU A 62 -6.00 9.25 -5.31
C LEU A 62 -5.11 9.17 -6.55
N THR A 63 -3.83 9.47 -6.40
CA THR A 63 -2.80 9.27 -7.43
C THR A 63 -1.72 8.37 -6.87
N LEU A 64 -1.42 7.30 -7.59
CA LEU A 64 -0.40 6.31 -7.27
C LEU A 64 0.73 6.39 -8.31
N ASN A 65 1.96 6.20 -7.87
CA ASN A 65 3.09 6.01 -8.78
C ASN A 65 2.98 4.65 -9.46
N ILE A 66 3.19 4.58 -10.78
CA ILE A 66 3.20 3.32 -11.55
C ILE A 66 4.23 2.33 -11.02
N ASP A 67 5.34 2.85 -10.48
CA ASP A 67 6.41 2.03 -9.92
C ASP A 67 5.95 1.24 -8.68
N LEU A 68 4.80 1.56 -8.07
CA LEU A 68 4.22 0.75 -6.99
C LEU A 68 3.92 -0.67 -7.44
N CYS A 69 3.62 -0.90 -8.73
CA CYS A 69 3.35 -2.23 -9.26
C CYS A 69 4.52 -3.20 -9.04
N THR A 70 5.77 -2.71 -9.02
CA THR A 70 6.97 -3.54 -8.82
C THR A 70 7.44 -3.60 -7.36
N GLN A 71 6.76 -2.89 -6.45
CA GLN A 71 7.14 -2.89 -5.03
C GLN A 71 6.55 -4.10 -4.31
N PRO A 72 7.20 -4.58 -3.23
CA PRO A 72 6.64 -5.63 -2.37
C PRO A 72 5.25 -5.29 -1.84
N ALA A 73 4.41 -6.30 -1.62
CA ALA A 73 3.03 -6.11 -1.18
C ALA A 73 2.90 -5.29 0.12
N GLU A 74 3.84 -5.46 1.06
CA GLU A 74 3.90 -4.68 2.29
C GLU A 74 4.14 -3.18 2.01
N PHE A 75 5.00 -2.86 1.05
CA PHE A 75 5.29 -1.49 0.66
C PHE A 75 4.08 -0.83 -0.01
N ARG A 76 3.44 -1.52 -0.97
CA ARG A 76 2.21 -1.05 -1.63
C ARG A 76 1.11 -0.77 -0.61
N ARG A 77 0.90 -1.72 0.31
CA ARG A 77 -0.05 -1.61 1.41
C ARG A 77 0.21 -0.36 2.27
N LYS A 78 1.46 -0.14 2.70
CA LYS A 78 1.84 1.05 3.48
C LYS A 78 1.48 2.34 2.75
N ALA A 79 1.83 2.45 1.47
CA ALA A 79 1.52 3.63 0.66
C ALA A 79 0.00 3.87 0.53
N ILE A 80 -0.77 2.82 0.22
CA ILE A 80 -2.23 2.89 0.07
C ILE A 80 -2.90 3.31 1.39
N VAL A 81 -2.58 2.62 2.49
CA VAL A 81 -3.18 2.90 3.82
C VAL A 81 -2.86 4.32 4.26
N HIS A 82 -1.63 4.79 4.03
CA HIS A 82 -1.21 6.15 4.38
C HIS A 82 -2.12 7.20 3.75
N GLU A 83 -2.36 7.10 2.44
CA GLU A 83 -3.22 8.03 1.72
C GLU A 83 -4.70 7.88 2.11
N LEU A 84 -5.20 6.66 2.28
CA LEU A 84 -6.60 6.48 2.66
C LEU A 84 -6.89 6.98 4.08
N VAL A 85 -5.92 6.92 5.00
CA VAL A 85 -6.03 7.54 6.33
C VAL A 85 -6.00 9.07 6.22
N HIS A 86 -5.20 9.65 5.31
CA HIS A 86 -5.32 11.08 5.01
C HIS A 86 -6.74 11.43 4.58
N LEU A 87 -7.34 10.66 3.66
CA LEU A 87 -8.72 10.89 3.27
C LEU A 87 -9.67 10.78 4.47
N LYS A 88 -9.56 9.72 5.28
CA LYS A 88 -10.38 9.51 6.49
C LYS A 88 -10.38 10.76 7.38
N LEU A 89 -9.21 11.35 7.62
CA LEU A 89 -9.02 12.52 8.50
C LEU A 89 -9.19 13.88 7.81
N GLY A 90 -9.61 13.93 6.54
CA GLY A 90 -9.83 15.20 5.82
C GLY A 90 -8.56 15.89 5.31
N ASN A 91 -7.54 15.11 4.96
CA ASN A 91 -6.22 15.53 4.42
C ASN A 91 -5.40 16.45 5.36
N GLY A 92 -5.39 16.12 6.64
CA GLY A 92 -4.61 16.83 7.67
C GLY A 92 -3.13 16.44 7.74
N ARG A 93 -2.40 17.09 8.65
CA ARG A 93 -0.99 16.78 8.99
C ARG A 93 -0.87 15.39 9.62
N HIS A 94 0.35 14.82 9.63
CA HIS A 94 0.67 13.58 10.35
C HIS A 94 0.67 13.79 11.88
N THR A 95 -0.52 13.91 12.46
CA THR A 95 -0.71 14.02 13.90
C THR A 95 -0.50 12.66 14.60
N LYS A 96 -0.49 12.65 15.93
CA LYS A 96 -0.45 11.40 16.71
C LYS A 96 -1.60 10.46 16.34
N LEU A 97 -2.80 11.00 16.10
CA LEU A 97 -3.97 10.22 15.65
C LEU A 97 -3.74 9.59 14.27
N PHE A 98 -3.19 10.35 13.32
CA PHE A 98 -2.85 9.82 12.00
C PHE A 98 -1.91 8.61 12.11
N SER A 99 -0.79 8.76 12.82
CA SER A 99 0.20 7.70 12.97
C SER A 99 -0.37 6.48 13.71
N ALA A 100 -1.23 6.70 14.71
CA ALA A 100 -1.91 5.62 15.43
C ALA A 100 -2.86 4.83 14.50
N LEU A 101 -3.64 5.51 13.67
CA LEU A 101 -4.55 4.87 12.72
C LEU A 101 -3.79 4.07 11.65
N VAL A 102 -2.75 4.64 11.04
CA VAL A 102 -1.93 3.92 10.07
C VAL A 102 -1.36 2.63 10.69
N ARG A 103 -0.77 2.73 11.90
CA ARG A 103 -0.25 1.56 12.61
C ARG A 103 -1.34 0.52 12.92
N ALA A 104 -2.51 0.96 13.38
CA ALA A 104 -3.61 0.07 13.71
C ALA A 104 -4.13 -0.68 12.48
N TYR A 105 -4.32 0.01 11.35
CA TYR A 105 -4.75 -0.63 10.11
C TYR A 105 -3.71 -1.58 9.55
N LEU A 106 -2.42 -1.24 9.63
CA LEU A 106 -1.36 -2.15 9.20
C LEU A 106 -1.32 -3.38 10.11
N ALA A 107 -1.29 -3.23 11.44
CA ALA A 107 -1.21 -4.34 12.38
C ALA A 107 -2.43 -5.28 12.33
N LYS A 108 -3.64 -4.72 12.25
CA LYS A 108 -4.90 -5.49 12.28
C LYS A 108 -5.05 -6.43 11.09
N PHE A 109 -4.44 -6.10 9.95
CA PHE A 109 -4.60 -6.85 8.70
C PHE A 109 -3.25 -7.32 8.12
N THR A 110 -2.19 -7.38 8.96
CA THR A 110 -0.94 -8.09 8.69
C THR A 110 -0.86 -9.44 9.38
N ALA A 111 -1.62 -9.67 10.45
CA ALA A 111 -1.79 -11.01 10.98
C ALA A 111 -2.56 -11.81 9.92
N GLU A 112 -1.95 -12.88 9.42
CA GLU A 112 -2.63 -13.89 8.63
C GLU A 112 -3.89 -14.31 9.41
N GLU A 113 -5.04 -14.32 8.74
CA GLU A 113 -6.23 -14.92 9.33
C GLU A 113 -5.92 -16.40 9.62
N PRO A 114 -6.25 -16.92 10.82
CA PRO A 114 -6.12 -18.35 11.11
C PRO A 114 -7.04 -19.21 10.22
#